data_AF-A0A0F9PY92-F1
#
_entry.id   AF-A0A0F9PY92-F1
#
_cell.length_a   1.000
_cell.length_b   1.000
_cell.length_c   1.000
_cell.angle_alpha   90.00
_cell.angle_beta   90.00
_cell.angle_gamma   90.00
#
_symmetry.space_group_name_H-M   'P 1'
#
loop_
_entity.id
_entity.type
_entity.pdbx_description
1 polymer ?
#
loop_
_entity_poly.entity_id
_entity_poly.type
_entity_poly.pdbx_seq_one_letter_code
_entity_poly.pdbx_strand_id
1 'polypeptide(L)'
;MFTEEKLDKYIKVTIGLIIAAVLFSGYAYFYYYKQPSIGRATIAEQEIEELQKKVKKKPRDASARFYLARAYLKNEQHDLAIAEMKEVLKINKKNQNAVYFLGVVYKLKGKNSYDLAKKRFEEVIKLTDKKKYAGINANLKGSLYFMGEMLLDEKKYKKALDFFDRSSKIGNVDADALRNMGRAYVGLKKYKDGEKYLKDAIRFVPNYAEAHYELGKVYQTQGKNSEAKKSYQKAIKYKSDYKQAKEALESL
;
A
#
# COMPACT_ATOMS: atom_id res chain seq x y z
N MET A 1 -15.14 7.00 -74.87
CA MET A 1 -16.03 6.12 -74.08
C MET A 1 -15.18 5.28 -73.13
N PHE A 2 -15.31 5.50 -71.83
CA PHE A 2 -14.79 4.55 -70.84
C PHE A 2 -15.72 3.33 -70.87
N THR A 3 -15.17 2.15 -71.15
CA THR A 3 -15.95 0.90 -71.15
C THR A 3 -16.28 0.48 -69.72
N GLU A 4 -17.46 -0.08 -69.49
CA GLU A 4 -17.89 -0.55 -68.16
C GLU A 4 -16.87 -1.50 -67.52
N GLU A 5 -16.19 -2.31 -68.33
CA GLU A 5 -15.13 -3.23 -67.88
C GLU A 5 -13.91 -2.51 -67.30
N LYS A 6 -13.52 -1.36 -67.86
CA LYS A 6 -12.44 -0.53 -67.31
C LYS A 6 -12.88 0.12 -66.00
N LEU A 7 -14.13 0.54 -65.91
CA LEU A 7 -14.69 1.16 -64.70
C LEU A 7 -14.73 0.18 -63.52
N ASP A 8 -15.18 -1.06 -63.74
CA ASP A 8 -15.22 -2.11 -62.71
C ASP A 8 -13.81 -2.48 -62.22
N LYS A 9 -12.83 -2.57 -63.13
CA LYS A 9 -11.43 -2.80 -62.75
C LYS A 9 -10.86 -1.67 -61.89
N TYR A 10 -11.15 -0.42 -62.20
CA TYR A 10 -10.73 0.74 -61.40
C TYR A 10 -11.37 0.74 -60.01
N ILE A 11 -12.65 0.41 -59.90
CA ILE A 11 -13.37 0.33 -58.62
C ILE A 11 -12.74 -0.76 -57.73
N LYS A 12 -12.47 -1.94 -58.27
CA LYS A 12 -11.85 -3.05 -57.53
C LYS A 12 -10.44 -2.71 -57.02
N VAL A 13 -9.62 -2.05 -57.84
CA VAL A 13 -8.27 -1.60 -57.43
C VAL A 13 -8.37 -0.55 -56.33
N THR A 14 -9.29 0.40 -56.46
CA THR A 14 -9.47 1.48 -55.46
C THR A 14 -9.96 0.92 -54.13
N ILE A 15 -10.92 0.00 -54.15
CA ILE A 15 -11.39 -0.70 -52.94
C ILE A 15 -10.24 -1.50 -52.30
N GLY A 16 -9.44 -2.21 -53.11
CA GLY A 16 -8.27 -2.95 -52.62
C GLY A 16 -7.25 -2.05 -51.91
N LEU A 17 -6.97 -0.86 -52.47
CA LEU A 17 -6.06 0.11 -51.87
C LEU A 17 -6.60 0.70 -50.56
N ILE A 18 -7.90 0.97 -50.47
CA ILE A 18 -8.56 1.46 -49.25
C ILE A 18 -8.48 0.39 -48.16
N ILE A 19 -8.79 -0.87 -48.47
CA ILE A 19 -8.69 -1.98 -47.52
C ILE A 19 -7.25 -2.14 -47.03
N ALA A 20 -6.26 -2.09 -47.92
CA ALA A 20 -4.85 -2.16 -47.54
C ALA A 20 -4.43 -1.00 -46.62
N ALA A 21 -4.89 0.22 -46.88
CA ALA A 21 -4.61 1.39 -46.05
C ALA A 21 -5.28 1.29 -44.66
N VAL A 22 -6.50 0.76 -44.57
CA VAL A 22 -7.19 0.53 -43.29
C VAL A 22 -6.50 -0.58 -42.49
N LEU A 23 -6.08 -1.67 -43.13
CA LEU A 23 -5.33 -2.74 -42.48
C LEU A 23 -3.95 -2.26 -42.01
N PHE A 24 -3.25 -1.46 -42.82
CA PHE A 24 -1.94 -0.91 -42.46
C PHE A 24 -2.04 0.12 -41.33
N SER A 25 -3.04 0.99 -41.33
CA SER A 25 -3.26 1.95 -40.24
C SER A 25 -3.74 1.28 -38.95
N GLY A 26 -4.59 0.25 -39.03
CA GLY A 26 -4.96 -0.58 -37.88
C GLY A 26 -3.78 -1.37 -37.31
N TYR A 27 -2.94 -1.94 -38.18
CA TYR A 27 -1.70 -2.62 -37.80
C TYR A 27 -0.70 -1.64 -37.18
N ALA A 28 -0.47 -0.48 -37.79
CA ALA A 28 0.40 0.56 -37.24
C ALA A 28 -0.14 1.10 -35.91
N TYR A 29 -1.46 1.29 -35.77
CA TYR A 29 -2.06 1.69 -34.50
C TYR A 29 -1.86 0.63 -33.42
N PHE A 30 -2.12 -0.64 -33.73
CA PHE A 30 -1.88 -1.75 -32.80
C PHE A 30 -0.39 -1.88 -32.43
N TYR A 31 0.51 -1.71 -33.40
CA TYR A 31 1.94 -1.87 -33.22
C TYR A 31 2.61 -0.66 -32.52
N TYR A 32 2.17 0.57 -32.77
CA TYR A 32 2.76 1.77 -32.15
C TYR A 32 2.06 2.21 -30.87
N TYR A 33 0.74 1.98 -30.74
CA TYR A 33 -0.03 2.47 -29.58
C TYR A 33 -0.44 1.37 -28.59
N LYS A 34 -0.29 0.07 -28.93
CA LYS A 34 -0.65 -1.05 -28.05
C LYS A 34 0.52 -2.02 -27.75
N GLN A 35 1.74 -1.71 -28.16
CA GLN A 35 2.93 -2.34 -27.54
C GLN A 35 3.01 -1.88 -26.08
N PRO A 36 3.24 -2.77 -25.10
CA PRO A 36 3.94 -2.32 -23.90
C PRO A 36 5.25 -1.73 -24.42
N SER A 37 5.52 -0.46 -24.13
CA SER A 37 6.71 0.27 -24.58
C SER A 37 7.87 -0.67 -24.87
N ILE A 38 8.40 -0.68 -26.10
CA ILE A 38 9.73 -1.26 -26.41
C ILE A 38 10.77 -0.32 -25.76
N GLY A 39 10.64 -0.16 -24.46
CA GLY A 39 11.51 0.53 -23.55
C GLY A 39 12.11 -0.56 -22.69
N ARG A 40 13.41 -0.43 -22.41
CA ARG A 40 14.12 -1.34 -21.51
C ARG A 40 13.24 -1.65 -20.30
N ALA A 41 13.07 -2.94 -20.00
CA ALA A 41 12.43 -3.38 -18.78
C ALA A 41 12.94 -2.53 -17.62
N THR A 42 12.02 -1.96 -16.84
CA THR A 42 12.38 -1.16 -15.68
C THR A 42 13.29 -1.99 -14.77
N ILE A 43 14.10 -1.33 -13.93
CA ILE A 43 14.98 -2.03 -12.99
C ILE A 43 14.18 -3.05 -12.15
N ALA A 44 12.93 -2.73 -11.82
CA ALA A 44 12.03 -3.63 -11.10
C ALA A 44 11.62 -4.87 -11.92
N GLU A 45 11.31 -4.70 -13.21
CA GLU A 45 10.96 -5.83 -14.09
C GLU A 45 12.16 -6.75 -14.33
N GLN A 46 13.37 -6.19 -14.49
CA GLN A 46 14.60 -6.96 -14.62
C GLN A 46 14.89 -7.78 -13.35
N GLU A 47 14.72 -7.17 -12.17
CA GLU A 47 14.87 -7.84 -10.88
C GLU A 47 13.88 -9.03 -10.76
N ILE A 48 12.62 -8.81 -11.12
CA ILE A 48 11.58 -9.85 -11.13
C ILE A 48 11.96 -10.99 -12.08
N GLU A 49 12.40 -10.68 -13.30
CA GLU A 49 12.76 -11.70 -14.29
C GLU A 49 13.94 -12.57 -13.81
N GLU A 50 14.96 -11.96 -13.20
CA GLU A 50 16.11 -12.68 -12.64
C GLU A 50 15.67 -13.61 -11.50
N LEU A 51 14.81 -13.11 -10.60
CA LEU A 51 14.26 -13.89 -9.50
C LEU A 51 13.37 -15.04 -10.01
N GLN A 52 12.57 -14.83 -11.05
CA GLN A 52 11.80 -15.88 -11.71
C GLN A 52 12.70 -16.97 -12.29
N LYS A 53 13.81 -16.60 -12.97
CA LYS A 53 14.80 -17.56 -13.47
C LYS A 53 15.42 -18.38 -12.33
N LYS A 54 15.76 -17.75 -11.20
CA LYS A 54 16.27 -18.43 -10.00
C LYS A 54 15.27 -19.43 -9.44
N VAL A 55 14.01 -19.03 -9.30
CA VAL A 55 12.92 -19.91 -8.82
C VAL A 55 12.66 -21.06 -9.80
N LYS A 56 12.71 -20.82 -11.11
CA LYS A 56 12.57 -21.87 -12.14
C LYS A 56 13.68 -22.90 -12.03
N LYS A 57 14.94 -22.48 -11.83
CA LYS A 57 16.09 -23.37 -11.66
C LYS A 57 16.04 -24.15 -10.34
N LYS A 58 15.53 -23.54 -9.27
CA LYS A 58 15.41 -24.16 -7.94
C LYS A 58 14.01 -23.93 -7.35
N PRO A 59 13.01 -24.73 -7.74
CA PRO A 59 11.62 -24.51 -7.31
C PRO A 59 11.36 -24.67 -5.81
N ARG A 60 12.27 -25.25 -5.05
CA ARG A 60 12.15 -25.41 -3.58
C ARG A 60 13.04 -24.43 -2.81
N ASP A 61 13.65 -23.46 -3.48
CA ASP A 61 14.40 -22.38 -2.83
C ASP A 61 13.44 -21.36 -2.21
N ALA A 62 13.19 -21.53 -0.91
CA ALA A 62 12.30 -20.66 -0.15
C ALA A 62 12.79 -19.21 -0.09
N SER A 63 14.11 -18.97 -0.12
CA SER A 63 14.66 -17.62 -0.09
C SER A 63 14.44 -16.92 -1.43
N ALA A 64 14.74 -17.58 -2.54
CA ALA A 64 14.50 -17.02 -3.88
C ALA A 64 13.02 -16.68 -4.09
N ARG A 65 12.10 -17.58 -3.69
CA ARG A 65 10.65 -17.33 -3.73
C ARG A 65 10.22 -16.17 -2.83
N PHE A 66 10.78 -16.07 -1.63
CA PHE A 66 10.49 -14.97 -0.72
C PHE A 66 10.90 -13.62 -1.31
N TYR A 67 12.09 -13.52 -1.92
CA TYR A 67 12.53 -12.29 -2.58
C TYR A 67 11.69 -11.99 -3.83
N LEU A 68 11.30 -12.99 -4.61
CA LEU A 68 10.38 -12.81 -5.72
C LEU A 68 9.02 -12.27 -5.24
N ALA A 69 8.46 -12.83 -4.16
CA ALA A 69 7.23 -12.34 -3.55
C ALA A 69 7.34 -10.88 -3.10
N ARG A 70 8.49 -10.47 -2.55
CA ARG A 70 8.75 -9.08 -2.15
C ARG A 70 8.89 -8.14 -3.35
N ALA A 71 9.52 -8.58 -4.43
CA ALA A 71 9.61 -7.80 -5.66
C ALA A 71 8.21 -7.57 -6.27
N TYR A 72 7.39 -8.62 -6.32
CA TYR A 72 5.98 -8.50 -6.70
C TYR A 72 5.20 -7.53 -5.81
N LEU A 73 5.40 -7.60 -4.48
CA LEU A 73 4.75 -6.70 -3.55
C LEU A 73 5.15 -5.23 -3.79
N LYS A 74 6.44 -4.96 -4.03
CA LYS A 74 6.95 -3.61 -4.31
C LYS A 74 6.36 -3.03 -5.60
N ASN A 75 6.03 -3.90 -6.56
CA ASN A 75 5.42 -3.52 -7.82
C ASN A 75 3.87 -3.65 -7.81
N GLU A 76 3.26 -3.69 -6.62
CA GLU A 76 1.81 -3.80 -6.39
C GLU A 76 1.13 -5.04 -7.01
N GLN A 77 1.92 -6.04 -7.41
CA GLN A 77 1.46 -7.32 -7.94
C GLN A 77 1.06 -8.26 -6.78
N HIS A 78 0.03 -7.87 -6.03
CA HIS A 78 -0.37 -8.50 -4.78
C HIS A 78 -0.69 -9.99 -4.89
N ASP A 79 -1.39 -10.42 -5.94
CA ASP A 79 -1.78 -11.83 -6.09
C ASP A 79 -0.59 -12.74 -6.40
N LEU A 80 0.38 -12.27 -7.18
CA LEU A 80 1.64 -12.97 -7.43
C LEU A 80 2.49 -13.06 -6.16
N ALA A 81 2.56 -11.96 -5.38
CA ALA A 81 3.23 -11.96 -4.08
C ALA A 81 2.61 -12.98 -3.12
N ILE A 82 1.28 -13.06 -3.06
CA ILE A 82 0.55 -14.05 -2.24
C ILE A 82 0.88 -15.48 -2.68
N ALA A 83 0.88 -15.75 -4.00
CA ALA A 83 1.15 -17.08 -4.53
C ALA A 83 2.55 -17.57 -4.13
N GLU A 84 3.58 -16.75 -4.36
CA GLU A 84 4.96 -17.10 -3.99
C GLU A 84 5.13 -17.23 -2.48
N MET A 85 4.49 -16.37 -1.69
CA MET A 85 4.56 -16.46 -0.22
C MET A 85 3.92 -17.75 0.31
N LYS A 86 2.84 -18.22 -0.32
CA LYS A 86 2.23 -19.52 0.01
C LYS A 86 3.17 -20.68 -0.32
N GLU A 87 3.91 -20.62 -1.44
CA GLU A 87 4.93 -21.63 -1.75
C GLU A 87 6.06 -21.65 -0.72
N VAL A 88 6.52 -20.47 -0.27
CA VAL A 88 7.50 -20.38 0.84
C VAL A 88 6.98 -21.09 2.09
N LEU A 89 5.70 -20.90 2.44
CA LEU A 89 5.08 -21.55 3.61
C LEU A 89 4.83 -23.05 3.41
N LYS A 90 4.67 -23.54 2.17
CA LYS A 90 4.66 -24.99 1.90
C LYS A 90 6.03 -25.61 2.18
N ILE A 91 7.11 -24.92 1.83
CA ILE A 91 8.49 -25.38 2.06
C ILE A 91 8.87 -25.26 3.54
N ASN A 92 8.58 -24.12 4.17
CA ASN A 92 8.82 -23.86 5.58
C ASN A 92 7.59 -23.23 6.24
N LYS A 93 6.77 -24.07 6.86
CA LYS A 93 5.50 -23.69 7.52
C LYS A 93 5.65 -22.64 8.61
N LYS A 94 6.83 -22.51 9.23
CA LYS A 94 7.09 -21.58 10.34
C LYS A 94 7.97 -20.39 9.92
N ASN A 95 8.09 -20.12 8.61
CA ASN A 95 8.84 -18.96 8.12
C ASN A 95 8.11 -17.66 8.53
N GLN A 96 8.59 -17.04 9.61
CA GLN A 96 7.98 -15.86 10.19
C GLN A 96 7.93 -14.67 9.21
N ASN A 97 8.96 -14.48 8.39
CA ASN A 97 8.99 -13.39 7.40
C ASN A 97 7.88 -13.60 6.38
N ALA A 98 7.71 -14.82 5.88
CA ALA A 98 6.69 -15.13 4.90
C ALA A 98 5.27 -14.95 5.48
N VAL A 99 5.03 -15.40 6.71
CA VAL A 99 3.74 -15.17 7.40
C VAL A 99 3.48 -13.67 7.55
N TYR A 100 4.46 -12.89 8.02
CA TYR A 100 4.33 -11.45 8.22
C TYR A 100 3.99 -10.72 6.91
N PHE A 101 4.80 -10.90 5.87
CA PHE A 101 4.57 -10.21 4.60
C PHE A 101 3.29 -10.67 3.91
N LEU A 102 2.85 -11.94 4.09
CA LEU A 102 1.53 -12.37 3.62
C LEU A 102 0.40 -11.58 4.33
N GLY A 103 0.53 -11.32 5.62
CA GLY A 103 -0.37 -10.43 6.36
C GLY A 103 -0.37 -9.00 5.81
N VAL A 104 0.82 -8.46 5.49
CA VAL A 104 0.96 -7.13 4.87
C VAL A 104 0.25 -7.07 3.52
N VAL A 105 0.44 -8.06 2.64
CA VAL A 105 -0.21 -8.06 1.32
C VAL A 105 -1.73 -8.13 1.47
N TYR A 106 -2.25 -8.97 2.38
CA TYR A 106 -3.69 -9.00 2.65
C TYR A 106 -4.22 -7.67 3.20
N LYS A 107 -3.48 -6.96 4.05
CA LYS A 107 -3.87 -5.61 4.50
C LYS A 107 -3.95 -4.64 3.31
N LEU A 108 -2.96 -4.65 2.41
CA LEU A 108 -2.90 -3.77 1.25
C LEU A 108 -4.02 -4.02 0.24
N LYS A 109 -4.53 -5.27 0.15
CA LYS A 109 -5.75 -5.58 -0.62
C LYS A 109 -7.02 -4.93 -0.05
N GLY A 110 -6.96 -4.33 1.13
CA GLY A 110 -8.03 -3.55 1.73
C GLY A 110 -8.95 -4.35 2.65
N LYS A 111 -10.03 -3.70 3.09
CA LYS A 111 -10.88 -4.15 4.20
C LYS A 111 -11.47 -5.56 4.02
N ASN A 112 -11.78 -5.95 2.79
CA ASN A 112 -12.30 -7.30 2.47
C ASN A 112 -11.29 -8.42 2.77
N SER A 113 -10.00 -8.10 2.92
CA SER A 113 -8.93 -9.06 3.23
C SER A 113 -8.41 -8.94 4.67
N TYR A 114 -9.03 -8.11 5.53
CA TYR A 114 -8.56 -7.89 6.90
C TYR A 114 -8.60 -9.13 7.77
N ASP A 115 -9.60 -10.01 7.61
CA ASP A 115 -9.64 -11.25 8.39
C ASP A 115 -8.46 -12.17 8.06
N LEU A 116 -8.07 -12.24 6.77
CA LEU A 116 -6.88 -12.96 6.33
C LEU A 116 -5.60 -12.30 6.87
N ALA A 117 -5.51 -10.97 6.81
CA ALA A 117 -4.37 -10.22 7.33
C ALA A 117 -4.17 -10.45 8.84
N LYS A 118 -5.25 -10.28 9.62
CA LYS A 118 -5.26 -10.51 11.08
C LYS A 118 -4.84 -11.92 11.44
N LYS A 119 -5.37 -12.93 10.74
CA LYS A 119 -4.99 -14.33 10.96
C LYS A 119 -3.48 -14.56 10.79
N ARG A 120 -2.85 -13.90 9.80
CA ARG A 120 -1.40 -13.99 9.60
C ARG A 120 -0.62 -13.23 10.66
N PHE A 121 -1.05 -12.04 11.06
CA PHE A 121 -0.38 -11.31 12.14
C PHE A 121 -0.51 -12.03 13.50
N GLU A 122 -1.64 -12.66 13.79
CA GLU A 122 -1.79 -13.55 14.96
C GLU A 122 -0.82 -14.73 14.93
N GLU A 123 -0.58 -15.30 13.75
CA GLU A 123 0.40 -16.37 13.56
C GLU A 123 1.83 -15.85 13.82
N VAL A 124 2.19 -14.64 13.37
CA VAL A 124 3.48 -14.02 13.71
C VAL A 124 3.63 -13.86 15.22
N ILE A 125 2.60 -13.35 15.89
CA ILE A 125 2.58 -13.17 17.36
C ILE A 125 2.83 -14.52 18.04
N LYS A 126 2.07 -15.57 17.69
CA LYS A 126 2.25 -16.92 18.25
C LYS A 126 3.65 -17.49 18.02
N LEU A 127 4.26 -17.22 16.86
CA LEU A 127 5.62 -17.66 16.54
C LEU A 127 6.72 -16.90 17.30
N THR A 128 6.40 -15.76 17.93
CA THR A 128 7.36 -14.88 18.62
C THR A 128 7.17 -14.75 20.12
N ASP A 129 5.95 -14.95 20.63
CA ASP A 129 5.57 -14.77 22.05
C ASP A 129 6.39 -15.63 23.03
N LYS A 130 7.14 -16.63 22.52
CA LYS A 130 7.97 -17.55 23.31
C LYS A 130 9.48 -17.36 23.13
N LYS A 131 9.95 -16.30 22.46
CA LYS A 131 11.36 -16.16 22.08
C LYS A 131 12.08 -15.04 22.86
N LYS A 132 13.34 -15.30 23.21
CA LYS A 132 14.29 -14.39 23.90
C LYS A 132 14.42 -12.98 23.26
N TYR A 133 14.00 -12.81 22.01
CA TYR A 133 14.17 -11.60 21.21
C TYR A 133 12.87 -10.88 20.85
N ALA A 134 11.75 -11.18 21.53
CA ALA A 134 10.46 -10.54 21.24
C ALA A 134 10.53 -8.99 21.30
N GLY A 135 11.29 -8.43 22.25
CA GLY A 135 11.45 -6.98 22.44
C GLY A 135 12.18 -6.22 21.33
N ILE A 136 12.80 -6.91 20.37
CA ILE A 136 13.48 -6.31 19.21
C ILE A 136 12.97 -6.86 17.87
N ASN A 137 11.92 -7.69 17.88
CA ASN A 137 11.47 -8.36 16.67
C ASN A 137 10.61 -7.42 15.79
N ALA A 138 11.19 -6.96 14.67
CA ALA A 138 10.52 -6.03 13.75
C ALA A 138 9.20 -6.57 13.17
N ASN A 139 9.12 -7.86 12.85
CA ASN A 139 7.89 -8.46 12.32
C ASN A 139 6.79 -8.52 13.39
N LEU A 140 7.14 -8.80 14.66
CA LEU A 140 6.19 -8.75 15.76
C LEU A 140 5.67 -7.33 15.96
N LYS A 141 6.57 -6.34 16.01
CA LYS A 141 6.22 -4.92 16.11
C LYS A 141 5.25 -4.51 15.00
N GLY A 142 5.61 -4.81 13.75
CA GLY A 142 4.80 -4.51 12.56
C GLY A 142 3.46 -5.23 12.59
N SER A 143 3.41 -6.50 13.02
CA SER A 143 2.17 -7.27 13.15
C SER A 143 1.22 -6.63 14.17
N LEU A 144 1.73 -6.24 15.34
CA LEU A 144 0.95 -5.55 16.36
C LEU A 144 0.47 -4.19 15.87
N TYR A 145 1.34 -3.43 15.20
CA TYR A 145 0.99 -2.13 14.61
C TYR A 145 -0.15 -2.27 13.58
N PHE A 146 -0.01 -3.19 12.62
CA PHE A 146 -1.03 -3.39 11.58
C PHE A 146 -2.35 -3.96 12.13
N MET A 147 -2.31 -4.79 13.18
CA MET A 147 -3.50 -5.19 13.92
C MET A 147 -4.21 -3.97 14.52
N GLY A 148 -3.45 -3.06 15.15
CA GLY A 148 -3.97 -1.80 15.67
C GLY A 148 -4.60 -0.92 14.58
N GLU A 149 -3.95 -0.77 13.42
CA GLU A 149 -4.49 0.00 12.30
C GLU A 149 -5.81 -0.56 11.78
N MET A 150 -5.89 -1.87 11.54
CA MET A 150 -7.13 -2.49 11.06
C MET A 150 -8.26 -2.36 12.09
N LEU A 151 -7.96 -2.47 13.38
CA LEU A 151 -8.94 -2.26 14.45
C LEU A 151 -9.38 -0.80 14.56
N LEU A 152 -8.48 0.15 14.32
CA LEU A 152 -8.78 1.58 14.26
C LEU A 152 -9.75 1.88 13.11
N ASP A 153 -9.51 1.29 11.92
CA ASP A 153 -10.39 1.43 10.75
C ASP A 153 -11.77 0.78 10.96
N GLU A 154 -11.84 -0.26 11.79
CA GLU A 154 -13.08 -0.88 12.29
C GLU A 154 -13.72 -0.12 13.45
N LYS A 155 -13.16 1.02 13.86
CA LYS A 155 -13.62 1.84 15.00
C LYS A 155 -13.57 1.11 16.35
N LYS A 156 -12.80 0.02 16.46
CA LYS A 156 -12.57 -0.75 17.70
C LYS A 156 -11.45 -0.12 18.51
N TYR A 157 -11.63 1.14 18.90
CA TYR A 157 -10.57 2.00 19.42
C TYR A 157 -9.84 1.44 20.66
N LYS A 158 -10.56 0.89 21.65
CA LYS A 158 -9.93 0.31 22.85
C LYS A 158 -9.00 -0.85 22.50
N LYS A 159 -9.42 -1.73 21.58
CA LYS A 159 -8.58 -2.85 21.12
C LYS A 159 -7.40 -2.36 20.29
N ALA A 160 -7.61 -1.35 19.44
CA ALA A 160 -6.52 -0.74 18.68
C ALA A 160 -5.42 -0.18 19.60
N LEU A 161 -5.80 0.50 20.69
CA LEU A 161 -4.87 1.03 21.70
C LEU A 161 -4.04 -0.07 22.38
N ASP A 162 -4.62 -1.22 22.73
CA ASP A 162 -3.86 -2.36 23.28
C ASP A 162 -2.76 -2.82 22.32
N PHE A 163 -3.10 -2.98 21.04
CA PHE A 163 -2.13 -3.40 20.03
C PHE A 163 -1.05 -2.35 19.77
N PHE A 164 -1.39 -1.06 19.72
CA PHE A 164 -0.40 0.01 19.59
C PHE A 164 0.51 0.10 20.82
N ASP A 165 -0.02 -0.06 22.04
CA ASP A 165 0.77 -0.05 23.28
C ASP A 165 1.80 -1.19 23.26
N ARG A 166 1.36 -2.40 22.94
CA ARG A 166 2.23 -3.56 22.79
C ARG A 166 3.28 -3.37 21.69
N SER A 167 2.91 -2.77 20.57
CA SER A 167 3.84 -2.44 19.49
C SER A 167 4.90 -1.41 19.93
N SER A 168 4.49 -0.38 20.68
CA SER A 168 5.36 0.70 21.14
C SER A 168 6.43 0.25 22.14
N LYS A 169 6.17 -0.86 22.84
CA LYS A 169 7.12 -1.52 23.75
C LYS A 169 8.22 -2.32 23.03
N ILE A 170 8.14 -2.45 21.70
CA ILE A 170 9.12 -3.19 20.88
C ILE A 170 9.98 -2.20 20.08
N GLY A 171 11.25 -2.09 20.46
CA GLY A 171 12.18 -1.13 19.87
C GLY A 171 11.77 0.33 20.12
N ASN A 172 12.05 1.21 19.15
CA ASN A 172 11.81 2.65 19.29
C ASN A 172 10.34 3.03 19.03
N VAL A 173 9.84 4.05 19.74
CA VAL A 173 8.50 4.60 19.50
C VAL A 173 8.41 5.18 18.09
N ASP A 174 7.29 4.95 17.43
CA ASP A 174 7.02 5.38 16.05
C ASP A 174 5.98 6.52 16.04
N ALA A 175 6.27 7.60 15.33
CA ALA A 175 5.35 8.74 15.18
C ALA A 175 4.01 8.32 14.55
N ASP A 176 4.01 7.34 13.63
CA ASP A 176 2.80 6.79 13.05
C ASP A 176 1.93 6.08 14.12
N ALA A 177 2.56 5.35 15.03
CA ALA A 177 1.87 4.69 16.14
C ALA A 177 1.29 5.71 17.12
N LEU A 178 2.05 6.76 17.47
CA LEU A 178 1.56 7.86 18.32
C LEU A 178 0.37 8.59 17.66
N ARG A 179 0.45 8.90 16.36
CA ARG A 179 -0.66 9.49 15.62
C ARG A 179 -1.90 8.60 15.67
N ASN A 180 -1.74 7.30 15.44
CA ASN A 180 -2.86 6.36 15.45
C ASN A 180 -3.45 6.13 16.85
N MET A 181 -2.64 6.15 17.90
CA MET A 181 -3.14 6.21 19.28
C MET A 181 -3.96 7.49 19.51
N GLY A 182 -3.46 8.64 19.04
CA GLY A 182 -4.19 9.90 19.07
C GLY A 182 -5.57 9.80 18.42
N ARG A 183 -5.63 9.27 17.18
CA ARG A 183 -6.88 9.00 16.45
C ARG A 183 -7.82 8.07 17.23
N ALA A 184 -7.28 7.02 17.88
CA ALA A 184 -8.08 6.10 18.67
C ALA A 184 -8.68 6.78 19.92
N TYR A 185 -7.91 7.61 20.64
CA TYR A 185 -8.43 8.39 21.77
C TYR A 185 -9.50 9.40 21.35
N VAL A 186 -9.32 10.06 20.20
CA VAL A 186 -10.34 10.94 19.60
C VAL A 186 -11.62 10.17 19.27
N GLY A 187 -11.49 8.97 18.70
CA GLY A 187 -12.62 8.06 18.46
C GLY A 187 -13.37 7.66 19.73
N LEU A 188 -12.66 7.61 20.87
CA LEU A 188 -13.23 7.41 22.21
C LEU A 188 -13.77 8.70 22.85
N LYS A 189 -13.77 9.83 22.13
CA LYS A 189 -14.10 11.17 22.64
C LYS A 189 -13.20 11.64 23.79
N LYS A 190 -12.03 11.02 23.96
CA LYS A 190 -11.01 11.41 24.93
C LYS A 190 -10.05 12.42 24.30
N TYR A 191 -10.57 13.62 24.01
CA TYR A 191 -9.86 14.61 23.20
C TYR A 191 -8.54 15.10 23.82
N LYS A 192 -8.45 15.20 25.15
CA LYS A 192 -7.21 15.59 25.84
C LYS A 192 -6.09 14.56 25.63
N ASP A 193 -6.41 13.28 25.73
CA ASP A 193 -5.47 12.20 25.45
C ASP A 193 -5.08 12.19 23.97
N GLY A 194 -6.07 12.33 23.08
CA GLY A 194 -5.85 12.43 21.64
C GLY A 194 -4.89 13.55 21.26
N GLU A 195 -5.12 14.74 21.80
CA GLU A 195 -4.27 15.92 21.65
C GLU A 195 -2.83 15.65 22.12
N LYS A 196 -2.67 15.03 23.29
CA LYS A 196 -1.35 14.68 23.84
C LYS A 196 -0.57 13.78 22.89
N TYR A 197 -1.15 12.67 22.46
CA TYR A 197 -0.48 11.71 21.56
C TYR A 197 -0.16 12.31 20.19
N LEU A 198 -1.02 13.18 19.65
CA LEU A 198 -0.76 13.89 18.39
C LEU A 198 0.37 14.91 18.54
N LYS A 199 0.43 15.64 19.66
CA LYS A 199 1.55 16.53 19.98
C LYS A 199 2.86 15.76 20.14
N ASP A 200 2.83 14.58 20.75
CA ASP A 200 4.03 13.74 20.88
C ASP A 200 4.49 13.20 19.52
N ALA A 201 3.57 12.82 18.62
CA ALA A 201 3.90 12.46 17.24
C ALA A 201 4.57 13.64 16.49
N ILE A 202 4.04 14.85 16.64
CA ILE A 202 4.62 16.08 16.05
C ILE A 202 5.97 16.42 16.68
N ARG A 203 6.16 16.19 17.98
CA ARG A 203 7.46 16.42 18.63
C ARG A 203 8.55 15.51 18.04
N PHE A 204 8.18 14.27 17.71
CA PHE A 204 9.09 13.31 17.11
C PHE A 204 9.36 13.62 15.63
N VAL A 205 8.32 14.01 14.88
CA VAL A 205 8.41 14.41 13.47
C VAL A 205 7.73 15.77 13.28
N PRO A 206 8.46 16.90 13.40
CA PRO A 206 7.86 18.24 13.37
C PRO A 206 7.11 18.58 12.08
N ASN A 207 7.53 18.01 10.95
CA ASN A 207 6.93 18.20 9.63
C ASN A 207 5.86 17.15 9.29
N TYR A 208 5.33 16.44 10.27
CA TYR A 208 4.36 15.36 10.03
C TYR A 208 2.97 15.89 9.72
N ALA A 209 2.69 16.07 8.42
CA ALA A 209 1.49 16.73 7.94
C ALA A 209 0.20 16.07 8.46
N GLU A 210 0.13 14.73 8.45
CA GLU A 210 -1.01 13.95 8.90
C GLU A 210 -1.30 14.15 10.40
N ALA A 211 -0.27 14.28 11.25
CA ALA A 211 -0.47 14.53 12.67
C ALA A 211 -0.94 15.98 12.96
N HIS A 212 -0.43 16.97 12.22
CA HIS A 212 -0.96 18.35 12.28
C HIS A 212 -2.42 18.42 11.83
N TYR A 213 -2.78 17.68 10.78
CA TYR A 213 -4.17 17.61 10.32
C TYR A 213 -5.10 16.98 11.37
N GLU A 214 -4.74 15.83 11.93
CA GLU A 214 -5.55 15.19 12.98
C GLU A 214 -5.63 16.07 14.24
N LEU A 215 -4.56 16.79 14.60
CA LEU A 215 -4.59 17.75 15.71
C LEU A 215 -5.54 18.93 15.44
N GLY A 216 -5.57 19.44 14.21
CA GLY A 216 -6.53 20.46 13.79
C GLY A 216 -7.97 20.00 13.97
N LYS A 217 -8.29 18.76 13.61
CA LYS A 217 -9.63 18.16 13.84
C LYS A 217 -9.99 18.08 15.32
N VAL A 218 -9.02 17.74 16.18
CA VAL A 218 -9.23 17.73 17.63
C VAL A 218 -9.57 19.14 18.14
N TYR A 219 -8.81 20.16 17.74
CA TYR A 219 -9.08 21.53 18.15
C TYR A 219 -10.41 22.06 17.63
N GLN A 220 -10.76 21.78 16.38
CA GLN A 220 -12.06 22.15 15.81
C GLN A 220 -13.22 21.52 16.59
N THR A 221 -13.10 20.23 16.93
CA THR A 221 -14.10 19.52 17.76
C THR A 221 -14.23 20.12 19.17
N GLN A 222 -13.17 20.72 19.68
CA GLN A 222 -13.15 21.43 20.97
C GLN A 222 -13.58 22.91 20.87
N GLY A 223 -13.91 23.43 19.68
CA GLY A 223 -14.24 24.84 19.45
C GLY A 223 -13.02 25.79 19.43
N LYS A 224 -11.80 25.25 19.42
CA LYS A 224 -10.54 26.01 19.40
C LYS A 224 -10.13 26.35 17.96
N ASN A 225 -10.94 27.18 17.29
CA ASN A 225 -10.80 27.43 15.85
C ASN A 225 -9.47 28.10 15.46
N SER A 226 -8.89 28.93 16.33
CA SER A 226 -7.58 29.56 16.08
C SER A 226 -6.45 28.52 16.03
N GLU A 227 -6.44 27.57 16.95
CA GLU A 227 -5.48 26.47 17.01
C GLU A 227 -5.71 25.46 15.90
N ALA A 228 -6.97 25.18 15.56
CA ALA A 228 -7.33 24.35 14.41
C ALA A 228 -6.77 24.94 13.11
N LYS A 229 -7.01 26.23 12.85
CA LYS A 229 -6.48 26.97 11.70
C LYS A 229 -4.97 26.86 11.58
N LYS A 230 -4.24 27.12 12.68
CA LYS A 230 -2.77 27.00 12.73
C LYS A 230 -2.30 25.58 12.40
N SER A 231 -3.02 24.57 12.88
CA SER A 231 -2.66 23.16 12.66
C SER A 231 -2.89 22.74 11.20
N TYR A 232 -4.03 23.10 10.60
CA TYR A 232 -4.29 22.84 9.18
C TYR A 232 -3.31 23.58 8.27
N GLN A 233 -2.97 24.84 8.57
CA GLN A 233 -1.96 25.58 7.83
C GLN A 233 -0.58 24.89 7.86
N LYS A 234 -0.18 24.31 9.01
CA LYS A 234 1.04 23.51 9.11
C LYS A 234 0.95 22.23 8.28
N ALA A 235 -0.17 21.53 8.31
CA ALA A 235 -0.38 20.34 7.48
C ALA A 235 -0.22 20.65 5.99
N ILE A 236 -0.81 21.75 5.51
CA ILE A 236 -0.69 22.23 4.12
C ILE A 236 0.73 22.69 3.81
N LYS A 237 1.42 23.35 4.75
CA LYS A 237 2.82 23.75 4.58
C LYS A 237 3.74 22.55 4.35
N TYR A 238 3.54 21.47 5.10
CA TYR A 238 4.39 20.28 4.98
C TYR A 238 3.96 19.34 3.85
N LYS A 239 2.70 19.42 3.42
CA LYS A 239 2.14 18.66 2.30
C LYS A 239 1.21 19.57 1.50
N SER A 240 1.77 20.20 0.47
CA SER A 240 1.08 21.25 -0.31
C SER A 240 -0.14 20.72 -1.08
N ASP A 241 -0.21 19.43 -1.37
CA ASP A 241 -1.31 18.73 -2.02
C ASP A 241 -2.30 18.09 -1.03
N TYR A 242 -2.22 18.42 0.27
CA TYR A 242 -3.10 17.85 1.29
C TYR A 242 -4.54 18.40 1.21
N LYS A 243 -5.32 17.88 0.26
CA LYS A 243 -6.70 18.30 -0.04
C LYS A 243 -7.59 18.36 1.19
N GLN A 244 -7.58 17.32 2.03
CA GLN A 244 -8.42 17.27 3.23
C GLN A 244 -8.09 18.38 4.24
N ALA A 245 -6.82 18.80 4.34
CA ALA A 245 -6.43 19.88 5.23
C ALA A 245 -6.85 21.25 4.68
N LYS A 246 -6.86 21.44 3.35
CA LYS A 246 -7.38 22.65 2.70
C LYS A 246 -8.89 22.78 2.91
N GLU A 247 -9.64 21.73 2.64
CA GLU A 247 -11.11 21.68 2.85
C GLU A 247 -11.47 21.92 4.33
N ALA A 248 -10.71 21.34 5.27
CA ALA A 248 -10.92 21.55 6.70
C ALA A 248 -10.59 22.99 7.15
N LEU A 249 -9.62 23.64 6.50
CA LEU A 249 -9.27 25.04 6.75
C LEU A 249 -10.33 26.01 6.20
N GLU A 250 -10.92 25.69 5.06
CA GLU A 250 -11.99 26.48 4.42
C GLU A 250 -13.32 26.40 5.16
N SER A 251 -13.54 25.32 5.92
CA SER A 251 -14.78 25.07 6.67
C SER A 251 -14.74 25.49 8.15
N LEU A 252 -13.67 26.16 8.59
CA LEU A 252 -13.50 26.69 9.95
C LEU A 252 -14.11 28.08 10.14
#